data_AF-S9NZ80-F1
#
_entry.id   AF-S9NZ80-F1
#
_cell.length_a   1.000
_cell.length_b   1.000
_cell.length_c   1.000
_cell.angle_alpha   90.00
_cell.angle_beta   90.00
_cell.angle_gamma   90.00
#
_symmetry.space_group_name_H-M   'P 1'
#
loop_
_entity.id
_entity.type
_entity.pdbx_description
1 polymer ?
#
loop_
_entity_poly.entity_id
_entity_poly.type
_entity_poly.pdbx_seq_one_letter_code
_entity_poly.pdbx_strand_id
1 'polypeptide(L)'
;MNANAIALTPTTPHRSFGVYARVLATQILYVAPLLWLLELAQNQAWKAVNGTYGWLYPDSPYGWFSFGSMVLWVGSVFLMWTMHYYWFHPRQMKAWSRVCVGSVVCWVGEWIGGFMAVALTGKHLHVWPGATLVYVSGPAIFFWVSNVIIYHLLTVHVVDLTPRYDVPADE
;
A
#
# COMPACT_ATOMS: atom_id res chain seq x y z
N MET A 1 42.94 35.56 -11.97
CA MET A 1 42.70 34.36 -12.79
C MET A 1 42.66 33.15 -11.86
N ASN A 2 41.52 32.44 -11.87
CA ASN A 2 41.28 31.04 -11.48
C ASN A 2 41.67 30.57 -10.06
N ALA A 3 40.88 29.76 -9.35
CA ALA A 3 39.86 28.83 -9.79
C ALA A 3 38.70 28.75 -8.78
N ASN A 4 37.48 28.84 -9.31
CA ASN A 4 36.28 28.33 -8.66
C ASN A 4 36.45 26.83 -8.45
N ALA A 5 36.80 26.41 -7.23
CA ALA A 5 36.61 25.03 -6.82
C ALA A 5 35.10 24.81 -6.70
N ILE A 6 34.50 24.32 -7.77
CA ILE A 6 33.17 23.70 -7.76
C ILE A 6 33.30 22.55 -6.75
N ALA A 7 32.77 22.77 -5.54
CA ALA A 7 32.58 21.70 -4.59
C ALA A 7 31.66 20.69 -5.28
N LEU A 8 32.24 19.58 -5.72
CA LEU A 8 31.51 18.41 -6.16
C LEU A 8 30.65 18.00 -4.98
N THR A 9 29.36 18.28 -5.06
CA THR A 9 28.35 17.76 -4.14
C THR A 9 28.61 16.26 -4.03
N PRO A 10 28.82 15.69 -2.83
CA PRO A 10 29.05 14.27 -2.70
C PRO A 10 27.85 13.57 -3.33
N THR A 11 28.10 12.79 -4.38
CA THR A 11 27.09 11.92 -4.99
C THR A 11 26.54 11.05 -3.87
N THR A 12 25.27 11.23 -3.53
CA THR A 12 24.60 10.41 -2.52
C THR A 12 24.92 8.95 -2.83
N PRO A 13 25.58 8.20 -1.92
CA PRO A 13 26.00 6.85 -2.23
C PRO A 13 24.76 6.03 -2.57
N HIS A 14 24.69 5.53 -3.81
CA HIS A 14 23.63 4.63 -4.24
C HIS A 14 23.71 3.38 -3.37
N ARG A 15 22.77 3.24 -2.43
CA ARG A 15 22.68 2.04 -1.58
C ARG A 15 22.49 0.81 -2.46
N SER A 16 23.06 -0.32 -2.02
CA SER A 16 22.96 -1.57 -2.77
C SER A 16 21.50 -2.03 -2.90
N PHE A 17 21.19 -2.73 -3.99
CA PHE A 17 19.86 -3.33 -4.21
C PHE A 17 19.39 -4.18 -3.01
N GLY A 18 20.33 -4.84 -2.32
CA GLY A 18 20.04 -5.67 -1.15
C GLY A 18 19.38 -4.90 0.01
N VAL A 19 19.69 -3.62 0.18
CA VAL A 19 19.04 -2.77 1.19
C VAL A 19 17.56 -2.57 0.85
N TYR A 20 17.26 -2.22 -0.40
CA TYR A 20 15.88 -2.04 -0.88
C TYR A 20 15.07 -3.33 -0.81
N ALA A 21 15.66 -4.43 -1.24
CA ALA A 21 15.01 -5.74 -1.19
C ALA A 21 14.70 -6.17 0.25
N ARG A 22 15.62 -5.96 1.19
CA ARG A 22 15.40 -6.26 2.62
C ARG A 22 14.27 -5.43 3.21
N VAL A 23 14.22 -4.13 2.89
CA VAL A 23 13.17 -3.23 3.38
C VAL A 23 11.81 -3.63 2.85
N LEU A 24 11.71 -3.85 1.53
CA LEU A 24 10.49 -4.31 0.90
C LEU A 24 10.04 -5.66 1.49
N ALA A 25 10.94 -6.63 1.63
CA ALA A 25 10.62 -7.93 2.23
C ALA A 25 10.11 -7.78 3.67
N THR A 26 10.75 -6.90 4.46
CA THR A 26 10.31 -6.59 5.84
C THR A 26 8.90 -5.98 5.83
N GLN A 27 8.66 -4.97 5.00
CA GLN A 27 7.34 -4.36 4.90
C GLN A 27 6.29 -5.37 4.43
N ILE A 28 6.59 -6.24 3.48
CA ILE A 28 5.69 -7.32 3.05
C ILE A 28 5.37 -8.26 4.22
N LEU A 29 6.38 -8.72 4.96
CA LEU A 29 6.21 -9.69 6.04
C LEU A 29 5.44 -9.15 7.25
N TYR A 30 5.57 -7.84 7.55
CA TYR A 30 4.92 -7.24 8.72
C TYR A 30 3.68 -6.44 8.37
N VAL A 31 3.72 -5.62 7.31
CA VAL A 31 2.65 -4.67 6.99
C VAL A 31 1.52 -5.34 6.23
N ALA A 32 1.79 -6.29 5.31
CA ALA A 32 0.70 -6.94 4.58
C ALA A 32 -0.24 -7.73 5.52
N PRO A 33 0.24 -8.53 6.49
CA PRO A 33 -0.65 -9.18 7.45
C PRO A 33 -1.42 -8.19 8.33
N LEU A 34 -0.81 -7.07 8.72
CA LEU A 34 -1.49 -6.04 9.51
C LEU A 34 -2.61 -5.37 8.72
N LEU A 35 -2.38 -5.04 7.44
CA LEU A 35 -3.41 -4.45 6.58
C LEU A 35 -4.52 -5.46 6.25
N TRP A 36 -4.18 -6.75 6.10
CA TRP A 36 -5.17 -7.81 5.97
C TRP A 36 -6.03 -7.99 7.23
N LEU A 37 -5.44 -7.90 8.43
CA LEU A 37 -6.22 -7.89 9.67
C LEU A 37 -7.07 -6.62 9.81
N LEU A 38 -6.56 -5.48 9.33
CA LEU A 38 -7.31 -4.23 9.28
C LEU A 38 -8.52 -4.34 8.34
N GLU A 39 -8.37 -4.97 7.17
CA GLU A 39 -9.47 -5.31 6.25
C GLU A 39 -10.56 -6.09 6.98
N LEU A 40 -10.17 -7.13 7.74
CA LEU A 40 -11.10 -7.91 8.54
C LEU A 40 -11.90 -7.05 9.52
N ALA A 41 -11.21 -6.17 10.26
CA ALA A 41 -11.82 -5.28 11.22
C ALA A 41 -12.75 -4.25 10.54
N GLN A 42 -12.33 -3.70 9.40
CA GLN A 42 -13.15 -2.77 8.61
C GLN A 42 -14.43 -3.44 8.10
N ASN A 43 -14.36 -4.70 7.63
CA ASN A 43 -15.55 -5.40 7.14
C ASN A 43 -16.53 -5.73 8.28
N GLN A 44 -16.02 -6.06 9.48
CA GLN A 44 -16.84 -6.25 10.67
C GLN A 44 -17.48 -4.93 11.14
N ALA A 45 -16.72 -3.84 11.15
CA ALA A 45 -17.23 -2.50 11.49
C ALA A 45 -18.32 -2.05 10.51
N TRP A 46 -18.10 -2.27 9.20
CA TRP A 46 -19.11 -1.98 8.18
C TRP A 46 -20.39 -2.78 8.40
N LYS A 47 -20.29 -4.07 8.71
CA LYS A 47 -21.45 -4.91 9.04
C LYS A 47 -22.19 -4.41 10.28
N ALA A 48 -21.49 -3.99 11.32
CA ALA A 48 -22.11 -3.45 12.52
C ALA A 48 -22.95 -2.18 12.23
N VAL A 49 -22.52 -1.36 11.27
CA VAL A 49 -23.21 -0.12 10.89
C VAL A 49 -24.32 -0.35 9.86
N ASN A 50 -24.11 -1.22 8.88
CA ASN A 50 -24.99 -1.36 7.70
C ASN A 50 -25.82 -2.65 7.68
N GLY A 51 -25.60 -3.57 8.62
CA GLY A 51 -26.30 -4.86 8.69
C GLY A 51 -25.80 -5.94 7.71
N THR A 52 -24.97 -5.57 6.72
CA THR A 52 -24.37 -6.46 5.73
C THR A 52 -22.86 -6.20 5.61
N TYR A 53 -22.09 -7.18 5.12
CA TYR A 53 -20.65 -6.98 4.88
C TYR A 53 -20.41 -6.00 3.73
N GLY A 54 -19.33 -5.22 3.83
CA GLY A 54 -18.96 -4.21 2.83
C GLY A 54 -18.33 -4.81 1.58
N TRP A 55 -17.75 -5.99 1.71
CA TRP A 55 -17.28 -6.80 0.59
C TRP A 55 -17.31 -8.29 0.95
N LEU A 56 -17.37 -9.11 -0.09
CA LEU A 56 -17.53 -10.56 -0.03
C LEU A 56 -16.45 -11.26 -0.84
N TYR A 57 -16.08 -12.47 -0.42
CA TYR A 57 -15.13 -13.35 -1.10
C TYR A 57 -15.88 -14.63 -1.53
N PRO A 58 -16.40 -14.70 -2.77
CA PRO A 58 -17.28 -15.80 -3.20
C PRO A 58 -16.62 -17.18 -3.09
N ASP A 59 -15.31 -17.24 -3.37
CA ASP A 59 -14.54 -18.49 -3.34
C ASP A 59 -14.02 -18.85 -1.94
N SER A 60 -14.25 -18.00 -0.93
CA SER A 60 -13.85 -18.28 0.44
C SER A 60 -14.91 -19.11 1.16
N PRO A 61 -14.53 -20.14 1.95
CA PRO A 61 -15.48 -20.89 2.78
C PRO A 61 -16.17 -20.02 3.83
N TYR A 62 -15.61 -18.84 4.13
CA TYR A 62 -16.17 -17.91 5.08
C TYR A 62 -17.09 -16.86 4.44
N GLY A 63 -16.93 -16.59 3.13
CA GLY A 63 -17.72 -15.61 2.38
C GLY A 63 -17.44 -14.13 2.68
N TRP A 64 -16.95 -13.78 3.88
CA TRP A 64 -16.71 -12.38 4.30
C TRP A 64 -15.24 -12.06 4.63
N PHE A 65 -14.36 -13.06 4.58
CA PHE A 65 -12.91 -12.88 4.60
C PHE A 65 -12.22 -13.96 3.78
N SER A 66 -10.99 -13.73 3.33
CA SER A 66 -10.21 -14.73 2.60
C SER A 66 -8.73 -14.64 2.93
N PHE A 67 -8.06 -15.77 3.16
CA PHE A 67 -6.59 -15.79 3.20
C PHE A 67 -5.98 -15.46 1.83
N GLY A 68 -6.70 -15.73 0.75
CA GLY A 68 -6.27 -15.40 -0.61
C GLY A 68 -6.12 -13.89 -0.85
N SER A 69 -6.88 -13.05 -0.13
CA SER A 69 -6.73 -11.59 -0.24
C SER A 69 -5.39 -11.08 0.30
N MET A 70 -4.64 -11.89 1.05
CA MET A 70 -3.28 -11.55 1.48
C MET A 70 -2.38 -11.21 0.29
N VAL A 71 -2.55 -11.88 -0.86
CA VAL A 71 -1.77 -11.59 -2.08
C VAL A 71 -2.03 -10.17 -2.58
N LEU A 72 -3.27 -9.67 -2.48
CA LEU A 72 -3.61 -8.28 -2.81
C LEU A 72 -2.93 -7.29 -1.87
N TRP A 73 -2.83 -7.62 -0.58
CA TRP A 73 -2.13 -6.79 0.39
C TRP A 73 -0.63 -6.75 0.16
N VAL A 74 -0.01 -7.87 -0.22
CA VAL A 74 1.40 -7.90 -0.65
C VAL A 74 1.61 -6.96 -1.84
N GLY A 75 0.75 -7.04 -2.87
CA GLY A 75 0.78 -6.14 -4.02
C GLY A 75 0.59 -4.67 -3.63
N SER A 76 -0.29 -4.40 -2.67
CA SER A 76 -0.58 -3.05 -2.17
C SER A 76 0.61 -2.46 -1.41
N VAL A 77 1.26 -3.25 -0.55
CA VAL A 77 2.49 -2.86 0.14
C VAL A 77 3.61 -2.59 -0.86
N PHE A 78 3.77 -3.46 -1.86
CA PHE A 78 4.74 -3.25 -2.94
C PHE A 78 4.49 -1.94 -3.69
N LEU A 79 3.23 -1.66 -4.04
CA LEU A 79 2.83 -0.44 -4.73
C LEU A 79 3.09 0.81 -3.88
N MET A 80 2.70 0.79 -2.60
CA MET A 80 2.94 1.90 -1.66
C MET A 80 4.43 2.13 -1.43
N TRP A 81 5.21 1.07 -1.28
CA TRP A 81 6.67 1.14 -1.16
C TRP A 81 7.30 1.75 -2.42
N THR A 82 6.86 1.32 -3.60
CA THR A 82 7.33 1.84 -4.89
C THR A 82 7.02 3.32 -5.02
N MET A 83 5.78 3.74 -4.71
CA MET A 83 5.40 5.15 -4.71
C MET A 83 6.22 5.95 -3.69
N HIS A 84 6.38 5.43 -2.48
CA HIS A 84 7.16 6.11 -1.44
C HIS A 84 8.58 6.39 -1.92
N TYR A 85 9.26 5.36 -2.42
CA TYR A 85 10.67 5.44 -2.74
C TYR A 85 10.97 6.14 -4.07
N TYR A 86 10.22 5.84 -5.13
CA TYR A 86 10.50 6.38 -6.47
C TYR A 86 9.75 7.67 -6.80
N TRP A 87 8.76 8.05 -5.98
CA TRP A 87 7.95 9.24 -6.26
C TRP A 87 7.90 10.20 -5.07
N PHE A 88 7.38 9.78 -3.93
CA PHE A 88 7.05 10.69 -2.83
C PHE A 88 8.29 11.25 -2.14
N HIS A 89 9.30 10.40 -1.92
CA HIS A 89 10.55 10.77 -1.27
C HIS A 89 11.39 11.71 -2.14
N PRO A 90 11.69 11.42 -3.43
CA PRO A 90 12.43 12.32 -4.30
C PRO A 90 11.78 13.70 -4.48
N ARG A 91 10.44 13.75 -4.45
CA ARG A 91 9.68 15.01 -4.59
C ARG A 91 9.35 15.69 -3.25
N GLN A 92 9.83 15.16 -2.12
CA GLN A 92 9.57 15.68 -0.78
C GLN A 92 8.09 16.02 -0.53
N MET A 93 7.18 15.15 -1.00
CA MET A 93 5.74 15.44 -0.94
C MET A 93 5.27 15.54 0.52
N LYS A 94 4.31 16.43 0.81
CA LYS A 94 3.71 16.56 2.16
C LYS A 94 2.93 15.30 2.52
N ALA A 95 2.88 14.96 3.82
CA ALA A 95 2.24 13.73 4.32
C ALA A 95 0.81 13.54 3.80
N TRP A 96 -0.07 14.53 3.94
CA TRP A 96 -1.45 14.45 3.46
C TRP A 96 -1.57 14.32 1.94
N SER A 97 -0.65 14.93 1.17
CA SER A 97 -0.61 14.73 -0.28
C SER A 97 -0.25 13.29 -0.65
N ARG A 98 0.68 12.66 0.10
CA ARG A 98 1.01 11.23 -0.08
C ARG A 98 -0.18 10.33 0.27
N VAL A 99 -0.92 10.65 1.34
CA VAL A 99 -2.15 9.93 1.71
C VAL A 99 -3.16 10.02 0.58
N CYS A 100 -3.50 11.22 0.10
CA CYS A 100 -4.49 11.37 -0.98
C CYS A 100 -4.08 10.62 -2.25
N VAL A 101 -2.83 10.77 -2.72
CA VAL A 101 -2.36 10.10 -3.93
C VAL A 101 -2.29 8.60 -3.73
N GLY A 102 -1.74 8.14 -2.61
CA GLY A 102 -1.64 6.72 -2.30
C GLY A 102 -2.99 6.04 -2.24
N SER A 103 -3.99 6.67 -1.62
CA SER A 103 -5.34 6.10 -1.52
C SER A 103 -6.03 5.99 -2.87
N VAL A 104 -5.92 7.01 -3.72
CA VAL A 104 -6.48 6.96 -5.08
C VAL A 104 -5.78 5.89 -5.92
N VAL A 105 -4.44 5.84 -5.88
CA VAL A 105 -3.66 4.86 -6.66
C VAL A 105 -3.94 3.44 -6.21
N CYS A 106 -4.01 3.17 -4.91
CA CYS A 106 -4.35 1.83 -4.40
C CYS A 106 -5.79 1.44 -4.71
N TRP A 107 -6.75 2.38 -4.61
CA TRP A 107 -8.13 2.14 -5.01
C TRP A 107 -8.25 1.78 -6.50
N VAL A 108 -7.55 2.53 -7.38
CA VAL A 108 -7.47 2.21 -8.81
C VAL A 108 -6.79 0.85 -9.02
N GLY A 109 -5.72 0.57 -8.27
CA GLY A 109 -4.99 -0.70 -8.34
C GLY A 109 -5.84 -1.90 -7.95
N GLU A 110 -6.66 -1.78 -6.91
CA GLU A 110 -7.62 -2.81 -6.51
C GLU A 110 -8.67 -3.03 -7.61
N TRP A 111 -9.18 -1.95 -8.22
CA TRP A 111 -10.12 -2.05 -9.32
C TRP A 111 -9.52 -2.78 -10.53
N ILE A 112 -8.31 -2.40 -10.93
CA ILE A 112 -7.57 -3.07 -12.03
C ILE A 112 -7.30 -4.54 -11.67
N GLY A 113 -6.86 -4.80 -10.43
CA GLY A 113 -6.59 -6.15 -9.94
C GLY A 113 -7.84 -7.03 -9.97
N GLY A 114 -8.98 -6.50 -9.55
CA GLY A 114 -10.28 -7.19 -9.63
C GLY A 114 -10.68 -7.49 -11.08
N PHE A 115 -10.56 -6.49 -11.97
CA PHE A 115 -10.85 -6.67 -13.41
C PHE A 115 -9.96 -7.76 -14.03
N MET A 116 -8.65 -7.71 -13.78
CA MET A 116 -7.69 -8.67 -14.30
C MET A 116 -7.93 -10.08 -13.76
N ALA A 117 -8.30 -10.21 -12.48
CA ALA A 117 -8.61 -11.51 -11.90
C ALA A 117 -9.80 -12.18 -12.60
N VAL A 118 -10.87 -11.44 -12.86
CA VAL A 118 -12.01 -11.97 -13.62
C VAL A 118 -11.63 -12.29 -15.06
N ALA A 119 -10.89 -11.39 -15.73
CA ALA A 119 -10.48 -11.60 -17.12
C ALA A 119 -9.57 -12.82 -17.30
N LEU A 120 -8.68 -13.10 -16.34
CA LEU A 120 -7.68 -14.17 -16.45
C LEU A 120 -8.16 -15.50 -15.86
N THR A 121 -9.01 -15.48 -14.83
CA THR A 121 -9.37 -16.68 -14.07
C THR A 121 -10.86 -17.00 -14.10
N GLY A 122 -11.69 -16.08 -14.59
CA GLY A 122 -13.16 -16.19 -14.53
C GLY A 122 -13.72 -16.04 -13.11
N LYS A 123 -12.89 -15.71 -12.12
CA LYS A 123 -13.26 -15.66 -10.70
C LYS A 123 -13.06 -14.27 -10.12
N HIS A 124 -13.93 -13.92 -9.17
CA HIS A 124 -13.83 -12.67 -8.42
C HIS A 124 -12.91 -12.84 -7.22
N LEU A 125 -11.92 -11.97 -7.08
CA LEU A 125 -11.10 -11.93 -5.86
C LEU A 125 -11.93 -11.49 -4.66
N HIS A 126 -12.76 -10.46 -4.83
CA HIS A 126 -13.82 -10.05 -3.93
C HIS A 126 -14.88 -9.26 -4.69
N VAL A 127 -16.00 -8.98 -4.03
CA VAL A 127 -17.13 -8.24 -4.60
C VAL A 127 -17.66 -7.26 -3.57
N TRP A 128 -17.85 -6.01 -3.98
CA TRP A 128 -18.48 -4.97 -3.17
C TRP A 128 -19.99 -4.89 -3.47
N PRO A 129 -20.88 -5.06 -2.48
CA PRO A 129 -22.32 -4.97 -2.69
C PRO A 129 -22.73 -3.58 -3.20
N GLY A 130 -23.54 -3.54 -4.27
CA GLY A 130 -24.08 -2.29 -4.83
C GLY A 130 -23.17 -1.55 -5.82
N ALA A 131 -21.98 -2.07 -6.16
CA ALA A 131 -21.14 -1.51 -7.21
C ALA A 131 -21.60 -1.98 -8.60
N THR A 132 -21.84 -1.05 -9.53
CA THR A 132 -22.27 -1.31 -10.92
C THR A 132 -21.21 -2.02 -11.78
N LEU A 133 -19.93 -1.90 -11.40
CA LEU A 133 -18.82 -2.69 -11.92
C LEU A 133 -18.22 -3.49 -10.75
N VAL A 134 -18.18 -4.81 -10.88
CA VAL A 134 -18.12 -5.83 -9.82
C VAL A 134 -16.76 -5.92 -9.08
N TYR A 135 -16.02 -4.82 -8.92
CA TYR A 135 -14.63 -4.88 -8.45
C TYR A 135 -14.36 -4.05 -7.20
N VAL A 136 -14.73 -2.77 -7.18
CA VAL A 136 -14.47 -1.87 -6.04
C VAL A 136 -15.54 -0.79 -5.97
N SER A 137 -16.13 -0.57 -4.79
CA SER A 137 -17.11 0.51 -4.59
C SER A 137 -16.43 1.88 -4.40
N GLY A 138 -17.13 2.97 -4.72
CA GLY A 138 -16.66 4.33 -4.41
C GLY A 138 -16.32 4.53 -2.91
N PRO A 139 -17.17 4.10 -1.97
CA PRO A 139 -16.86 4.14 -0.54
C PRO A 139 -15.57 3.41 -0.13
N ALA A 140 -15.07 2.48 -0.94
CA ALA A 140 -13.80 1.80 -0.67
C ALA A 140 -12.61 2.77 -0.53
N ILE A 141 -12.70 3.96 -1.14
CA ILE A 141 -11.67 4.99 -1.00
C ILE A 141 -11.45 5.40 0.47
N PHE A 142 -12.49 5.41 1.31
CA PHE A 142 -12.36 5.75 2.73
C PHE A 142 -11.55 4.70 3.49
N PHE A 143 -11.72 3.41 3.15
CA PHE A 143 -10.91 2.33 3.70
C PHE A 143 -9.45 2.46 3.23
N TRP A 144 -9.23 2.78 1.94
CA TRP A 144 -7.89 3.06 1.44
C TRP A 144 -7.21 4.26 2.10
N VAL A 145 -7.95 5.31 2.45
CA VAL A 145 -7.40 6.41 3.27
C VAL A 145 -6.88 5.89 4.59
N SER A 146 -7.66 5.09 5.31
CA SER A 146 -7.20 4.50 6.57
C SER A 146 -6.01 3.55 6.39
N ASN A 147 -6.00 2.72 5.34
CA ASN A 147 -4.92 1.78 5.05
C ASN A 147 -3.60 2.51 4.76
N VAL A 148 -3.65 3.60 3.99
CA VAL A 148 -2.46 4.40 3.66
C VAL A 148 -1.96 5.18 4.86
N ILE A 149 -2.86 5.69 5.72
CA ILE A 149 -2.47 6.31 6.99
C ILE A 149 -1.73 5.29 7.86
N ILE A 150 -2.29 4.09 8.06
CA ILE A 150 -1.64 3.03 8.84
C ILE A 150 -0.31 2.62 8.22
N TYR A 151 -0.24 2.47 6.89
CA TYR A 151 1.02 2.21 6.19
C TYR A 151 2.07 3.30 6.48
N HIS A 152 1.71 4.58 6.36
CA HIS A 152 2.63 5.68 6.68
C HIS A 152 3.03 5.72 8.15
N LEU A 153 2.12 5.44 9.08
CA LEU A 153 2.46 5.35 10.50
C LEU A 153 3.47 4.23 10.75
N LEU A 154 3.22 3.03 10.21
CA LEU A 154 4.11 1.88 10.40
C LEU A 154 5.46 2.04 9.70
N THR A 155 5.50 2.65 8.52
CA THR A 155 6.72 2.69 7.72
C THR A 155 7.54 3.95 7.92
N VAL A 156 6.92 5.11 8.17
CA VAL A 156 7.60 6.42 8.19
C VAL A 156 7.68 7.04 9.59
N HIS A 157 6.73 6.77 10.49
CA HIS A 157 6.60 7.54 11.74
C HIS A 157 6.78 6.75 13.04
N VAL A 158 6.39 5.49 13.13
CA VAL A 158 6.29 4.73 14.40
C VAL A 158 7.35 3.64 14.52
N VAL A 159 7.46 2.77 13.52
CA VAL A 159 8.38 1.62 13.57
C VAL A 159 9.67 1.89 12.78
N ASP A 160 9.68 2.95 11.96
CA ASP A 160 10.74 3.28 10.98
C ASP A 160 11.26 2.01 10.28
N LEU A 161 10.33 1.30 9.61
CA LEU A 161 10.68 0.17 8.75
C LEU A 161 11.34 0.61 7.44
N THR A 162 11.57 1.90 7.27
CA THR A 162 12.46 2.48 6.28
C THR A 162 13.84 2.69 6.91
N PRO A 163 14.94 2.34 6.23
CA PRO A 163 16.25 2.70 6.73
C PRO A 163 16.35 4.22 6.64
N ARG A 164 16.75 4.91 7.72
CA ARG A 164 16.97 6.36 7.73
C ARG A 164 17.60 6.80 6.41
N TYR A 165 16.82 7.39 5.52
CA TYR A 165 17.32 7.80 4.20
C TYR A 165 18.29 8.98 4.31
N ASP A 166 18.27 9.66 5.45
CA ASP A 166 19.00 10.89 5.74
C ASP A 166 20.29 10.67 6.58
N VAL A 167 20.64 9.44 6.95
CA VAL A 167 21.91 9.17 7.66
C VAL A 167 23.00 8.76 6.67
N PRO A 168 24.19 9.40 6.71
CA PRO A 168 25.35 9.02 5.91
C PRO A 168 25.66 7.52 6.05
N ALA A 169 26.30 6.93 5.06
CA ALA A 169 26.62 5.50 5.05
C ALA A 169 27.69 5.08 6.10
N ASP A 170 28.00 5.98 7.04
CA ASP A 170 29.24 6.02 7.80
C ASP A 170 28.99 5.99 9.33
N GLU A 171 27.75 5.72 9.78
CA GLU A 171 27.39 5.46 11.19
C GLU A 171 26.97 4.01 11.43
#